data_AF-A0A1V5AW24-F1
#
_entry.id   AF-A0A1V5AW24-F1
#
_cell.length_a   1.000
_cell.length_b   1.000
_cell.length_c   1.000
_cell.angle_alpha   90.00
_cell.angle_beta   90.00
_cell.angle_gamma   90.00
#
_symmetry.space_group_name_H-M   'P 1'
#
loop_
_entity.id
_entity.type
_entity.pdbx_description
1 polymer ?
#
loop_
_entity_poly.entity_id
_entity_poly.type
_entity_poly.pdbx_seq_one_letter_code
_entity_poly.pdbx_strand_id
1 'polypeptide(L)'
;MSAIFGEKLTFSQEKGPDVKLVVNGDEFYAQYETEDGYSAIYDRDLGLFCYALLKDGAYYSSKIPISNSPPLDLEKHLQEAGSIRLAKADLSAKRKGW
;
A
#
# COMPACT_ATOMS: atom_id res chain seq x y z
N MET A 1 -20.39 6.00 -0.17
CA MET A 1 -18.92 6.06 -0.13
C MET A 1 -18.50 6.17 1.32
N SER A 2 -17.69 5.22 1.80
CA SER A 2 -17.07 5.26 3.12
C SER A 2 -15.57 5.37 2.93
N ALA A 3 -14.94 6.26 3.68
CA ALA A 3 -13.49 6.43 3.69
C ALA A 3 -12.98 6.20 5.11
N ILE A 4 -11.80 5.61 5.21
CA ILE A 4 -11.10 5.35 6.46
C ILE A 4 -9.80 6.15 6.49
N PHE A 5 -9.46 6.67 7.67
CA PHE A 5 -8.30 7.53 7.87
C PHE A 5 -7.57 7.10 9.14
N GLY A 6 -6.38 6.53 8.98
CA GLY A 6 -5.53 6.07 10.07
C GLY A 6 -6.01 4.78 10.73
N GLU A 7 -6.93 4.05 10.11
CA GLU A 7 -7.45 2.81 10.68
C GLU A 7 -6.43 1.69 10.61
N LYS A 8 -6.25 0.97 11.72
CA LYS A 8 -5.35 -0.19 11.80
C LYS A 8 -6.12 -1.46 11.45
N LEU A 9 -5.85 -1.99 10.26
CA LEU A 9 -6.48 -3.21 9.76
C LEU A 9 -5.47 -4.35 9.70
N THR A 10 -5.97 -5.58 9.86
CA THR A 10 -5.16 -6.80 9.75
C THR A 10 -5.40 -7.43 8.38
N PHE A 11 -4.32 -7.73 7.66
CA PHE A 11 -4.34 -8.31 6.33
C PHE A 11 -3.63 -9.65 6.32
N SER A 12 -4.29 -10.66 5.76
CA SER A 12 -3.64 -11.93 5.46
C SER A 12 -2.76 -11.83 4.22
N GLN A 13 -1.73 -12.65 4.19
CA GLN A 13 -0.76 -12.74 3.11
C GLN A 13 -0.76 -14.16 2.54
N GLU A 14 -0.48 -14.32 1.26
CA GLU A 14 -0.40 -15.66 0.65
C GLU A 14 0.80 -16.46 1.16
N LYS A 15 1.94 -15.81 1.43
CA LYS A 15 3.20 -16.47 1.81
C LYS A 15 3.81 -15.91 3.09
N GLY A 16 2.98 -15.50 4.05
CA GLY A 16 3.44 -14.97 5.33
C GLY A 16 2.33 -14.92 6.38
N PRO A 17 2.67 -14.54 7.63
CA PRO A 17 1.67 -14.34 8.67
C PRO A 17 0.79 -13.12 8.36
N ASP A 18 -0.31 -12.97 9.08
CA ASP A 18 -1.10 -11.74 9.03
C ASP A 18 -0.27 -10.52 9.47
N VAL A 19 -0.50 -9.37 8.82
CA VAL A 19 0.18 -8.11 9.11
C VAL A 19 -0.82 -7.02 9.48
N LYS A 20 -0.41 -6.11 10.37
CA LYS A 20 -1.19 -4.91 10.69
C LYS A 20 -0.67 -3.72 9.90
N LEU A 21 -1.59 -3.02 9.24
CA LEU A 21 -1.30 -1.84 8.45
C LEU A 21 -2.23 -0.69 8.84
N VAL A 22 -1.68 0.51 8.87
CA VAL A 22 -2.45 1.76 8.92
C VAL A 22 -2.97 2.04 7.52
N VAL A 23 -4.28 2.24 7.39
CA VAL A 23 -4.95 2.39 6.11
C VAL A 23 -5.60 3.76 6.00
N ASN A 24 -5.31 4.42 4.89
CA ASN A 24 -5.92 5.69 4.50
C ASN A 24 -6.50 5.55 3.10
N GLY A 25 -7.82 5.68 2.95
CA GLY A 25 -8.43 5.62 1.64
C GLY A 25 -9.90 5.23 1.66
N ASP A 26 -10.38 4.85 0.49
CA ASP A 26 -11.75 4.43 0.24
C ASP A 26 -11.78 3.09 -0.50
N GLU A 27 -12.96 2.74 -0.99
CA GLU A 27 -13.18 1.50 -1.71
C GLU A 27 -12.50 1.44 -3.10
N PHE A 28 -12.05 2.57 -3.64
CA PHE A 28 -11.45 2.68 -4.96
C PHE A 28 -9.92 2.77 -4.89
N TYR A 29 -9.39 3.42 -3.86
CA TYR A 29 -7.95 3.53 -3.63
C TYR A 29 -7.63 3.65 -2.14
N ALA A 30 -6.61 2.90 -1.69
CA ALA A 30 -6.09 2.99 -0.35
C ALA A 30 -4.56 3.00 -0.33
N GLN A 31 -4.02 3.77 0.60
CA GLN A 31 -2.62 3.73 1.00
C GLN A 31 -2.49 2.87 2.25
N TYR A 32 -1.41 2.09 2.28
CA TYR A 32 -1.08 1.22 3.39
C TYR A 32 0.27 1.66 3.94
N GLU A 33 0.37 1.74 5.26
CA GLU A 33 1.62 2.02 5.95
C GLU A 33 1.83 1.03 7.09
N THR A 34 3.08 0.74 7.42
CA THR A 34 3.41 0.11 8.70
C THR A 34 3.07 1.06 9.84
N GLU A 35 2.99 0.54 11.08
CA GLU A 35 2.75 1.40 12.25
C GLU A 35 3.85 2.45 12.46
N ASP A 36 5.04 2.23 11.92
CA ASP A 36 6.17 3.15 11.95
C ASP A 36 6.12 4.23 10.85
N GLY A 37 5.11 4.19 9.96
CA GLY A 37 4.92 5.16 8.88
C GLY A 37 5.61 4.83 7.56
N TYR A 38 6.12 3.61 7.38
CA TYR A 38 6.69 3.22 6.09
C TYR A 38 5.59 2.77 5.12
N SER A 39 5.56 3.34 3.92
CA SER A 39 4.58 2.96 2.90
C SER A 39 4.76 1.51 2.48
N ALA A 40 3.66 0.79 2.32
CA ALA A 40 3.62 -0.63 2.01
C ALA A 40 2.82 -0.89 0.73
N ILE A 41 3.23 -1.91 -0.02
CA ILE A 41 2.54 -2.38 -1.23
C ILE A 41 2.49 -3.91 -1.22
N TYR A 42 1.37 -4.49 -1.64
CA TYR A 42 1.25 -5.93 -1.80
C TYR A 42 1.96 -6.38 -3.09
N ASP A 43 3.01 -7.18 -2.93
CA ASP A 43 3.76 -7.77 -4.03
C ASP A 43 3.16 -9.13 -4.38
N ARG A 44 2.49 -9.21 -5.54
CA ARG A 44 1.79 -10.43 -5.98
C ARG A 44 2.73 -11.58 -6.33
N ASP A 45 3.97 -11.28 -6.75
CA ASP A 45 4.93 -12.35 -7.08
C ASP A 45 5.42 -13.04 -5.80
N LEU A 46 5.63 -12.23 -4.76
CA LEU A 46 6.07 -12.71 -3.44
C LEU A 46 4.91 -13.16 -2.56
N GLY A 47 3.68 -12.73 -2.81
CA GLY A 47 2.52 -13.02 -1.96
C GLY A 47 2.62 -12.35 -0.57
N LEU A 48 3.28 -11.20 -0.51
CA LEU A 48 3.66 -10.51 0.72
C LEU A 48 3.53 -8.98 0.56
N PHE A 49 3.18 -8.29 1.65
CA PHE A 49 3.39 -6.86 1.76
C PHE A 49 4.88 -6.56 1.90
N CYS A 50 5.36 -5.73 0.99
CA CYS A 50 6.74 -5.23 0.95
C CYS A 50 6.75 -3.72 1.17
N TYR A 51 7.90 -3.19 1.58
CA TYR A 51 8.10 -1.75 1.61
C TYR A 51 7.92 -1.18 0.19
N ALA A 52 7.15 -0.10 0.09
CA ALA A 52 6.92 0.61 -1.16
C ALA A 52 8.04 1.62 -1.38
N LEU A 53 8.54 1.66 -2.61
CA LEU A 53 9.44 2.69 -3.12
C LEU A 53 8.69 3.53 -4.14
N LEU A 54 9.19 4.72 -4.43
CA LEU A 54 8.53 5.65 -5.34
C LEU A 54 9.39 5.87 -6.59
N LYS A 55 8.82 5.63 -7.77
CA LYS A 55 9.46 5.86 -9.07
C LYS A 55 8.42 6.46 -10.00
N ASP A 56 8.78 7.58 -10.62
CA ASP A 56 7.89 8.31 -11.54
C ASP A 56 6.51 8.60 -10.95
N GLY A 57 6.44 8.88 -9.65
CA GLY A 57 5.19 9.17 -8.93
C GLY A 57 4.36 7.94 -8.57
N ALA A 58 4.79 6.72 -8.92
CA ALA A 58 4.06 5.49 -8.63
C ALA A 58 4.82 4.61 -7.63
N TYR A 59 4.08 3.85 -6.84
CA TYR A 59 4.66 2.83 -5.98
C TYR A 59 5.15 1.64 -6.79
N TYR A 60 6.31 1.14 -6.38
CA TYR A 60 6.80 -0.17 -6.76
C TYR A 60 7.33 -0.90 -5.53
N SER A 61 7.30 -2.23 -5.60
CA SER A 61 7.79 -3.06 -4.50
C SER A 61 9.31 -2.99 -4.39
N SER A 62 9.81 -2.78 -3.18
CA SER A 62 11.24 -2.97 -2.84
C SER A 62 11.69 -4.43 -2.89
N LYS A 63 10.74 -5.38 -2.99
CA LYS A 63 10.95 -6.82 -2.78
C LYS A 63 11.46 -7.19 -1.37
N ILE A 64 11.42 -6.25 -0.42
CA ILE A 64 11.76 -6.47 0.98
C ILE A 64 10.46 -6.50 1.80
N PRO A 65 10.08 -7.65 2.41
CA PRO A 65 8.88 -7.78 3.23
C PRO A 65 8.88 -6.81 4.41
N ILE A 66 7.71 -6.29 4.78
CA ILE A 66 7.55 -5.38 5.93
C ILE A 66 7.80 -6.05 7.29
N SER A 67 7.93 -7.39 7.31
CA SER A 67 8.34 -8.15 8.48
C SER A 67 9.85 -8.08 8.75
N ASN A 68 10.63 -7.62 7.77
CA ASN A 68 12.07 -7.44 7.89
C ASN A 68 12.39 -5.99 8.25
N SER A 69 13.66 -5.69 8.50
CA SER A 69 14.10 -4.30 8.66
C SER A 69 13.86 -3.50 7.37
N PRO A 70 13.49 -2.20 7.49
CA PRO A 70 13.29 -1.34 6.34
C PRO A 70 14.59 -1.17 5.54
N PRO A 71 14.50 -0.91 4.22
CA PRO A 71 15.63 -0.46 3.43
C PRO A 71 16.29 0.77 4.06
N LEU A 72 17.61 0.88 3.91
CA LEU A 72 18.36 2.04 4.38
C LEU A 72 17.82 3.31 3.70
N ASP A 73 17.67 4.38 4.48
CA ASP A 73 17.19 5.70 4.03
C ASP A 73 15.81 5.69 3.34
N LEU A 74 14.97 4.69 3.63
CA LEU A 74 13.58 4.70 3.16
C LEU A 74 12.81 5.84 3.81
N GLU A 75 12.31 6.77 3.01
CA GLU A 75 11.42 7.83 3.48
C GLU A 75 10.08 7.27 3.97
N LYS A 76 9.56 7.88 5.03
CA LYS A 76 8.23 7.58 5.59
C LYS A 76 7.16 8.39 4.88
N HIS A 77 5.93 7.89 4.93
CA HIS A 77 4.75 8.56 4.40
C HIS A 77 4.90 8.97 2.92
N LEU A 78 5.62 8.15 2.14
CA LEU A 78 5.64 8.29 0.69
C LEU A 78 4.20 8.28 0.20
N GLN A 79 3.90 9.04 -0.84
CA GLN A 79 2.58 9.09 -1.47
C GLN A 79 2.71 9.06 -2.98
N GLU A 80 1.94 8.18 -3.63
CA GLU A 80 1.79 8.24 -5.08
C GLU A 80 1.27 9.61 -5.53
N ALA A 81 1.74 10.05 -6.70
CA ALA A 81 1.30 11.27 -7.34
C ALA A 81 -0.22 11.27 -7.54
N GLY A 82 -0.84 12.43 -7.43
CA GLY A 82 -2.30 12.56 -7.53
C GLY A 82 -2.88 11.97 -8.81
N SER A 83 -2.19 12.13 -9.94
CA SER A 83 -2.58 11.53 -11.23
C SER A 83 -2.60 10.00 -11.20
N ILE A 84 -1.62 9.37 -10.54
CA ILE A 84 -1.55 7.91 -10.38
C ILE A 84 -2.68 7.41 -9.48
N ARG A 85 -2.94 8.11 -8.37
CA ARG A 85 -4.03 7.79 -7.44
C ARG A 85 -5.39 7.83 -8.14
N LEU A 86 -5.67 8.91 -8.89
CA LEU A 86 -6.91 9.07 -9.66
C LEU A 86 -7.05 7.97 -10.71
N ALA A 87 -5.99 7.69 -11.48
CA ALA A 87 -6.02 6.64 -12.49
C ALA A 87 -6.30 5.25 -11.89
N LYS A 88 -5.71 4.93 -10.73
CA LYS A 88 -5.99 3.67 -10.01
C LYS A 88 -7.42 3.62 -9.48
N ALA A 89 -7.91 4.70 -8.90
CA ALA A 89 -9.28 4.80 -8.41
C ALA A 89 -10.30 4.60 -9.56
N ASP A 90 -10.10 5.26 -10.69
CA ASP A 90 -10.95 5.11 -11.89
C ASP A 90 -10.96 3.67 -12.42
N LEU A 91 -9.79 3.01 -12.46
CA LEU A 91 -9.70 1.61 -12.85
C LEU A 91 -10.41 0.68 -11.86
N SER A 92 -10.35 0.99 -10.56
CA SER A 92 -11.05 0.25 -9.52
C SER A 92 -12.57 0.42 -9.62
N ALA A 93 -13.04 1.65 -9.86
CA ALA A 93 -14.46 1.96 -10.06
C ALA A 93 -15.04 1.18 -11.26
N LYS A 94 -14.38 1.23 -12.41
CA LYS A 94 -14.79 0.49 -13.62
C LYS A 94 -14.88 -1.02 -13.39
N ARG A 95 -13.92 -1.60 -12.65
CA ARG A 95 -13.93 -3.03 -12.30
C ARG A 95 -15.11 -3.43 -11.41
N LYS A 96 -15.61 -2.48 -10.62
CA LYS A 96 -16.76 -2.66 -9.72
C LYS A 96 -18.10 -2.34 -10.40
N GLY A 97 -18.10 -1.97 -11.68
CA GLY A 97 -19.32 -1.66 -12.45
C GLY A 97 -19.89 -0.26 -12.19
N TRP A 98 -19.04 0.68 -11.74
CA TRP A 98 -19.36 2.10 -11.62
C TRP A 98 -19.01 2.85 -12.91
#